data_AF-A0A962R136-F1
#
_entry.id   AF-A0A962R136-F1
#
_cell.length_a   1.000
_cell.length_b   1.000
_cell.length_c   1.000
_cell.angle_alpha   90.00
_cell.angle_beta   90.00
_cell.angle_gamma   90.00
#
_symmetry.space_group_name_H-M   'P 1'
#
loop_
_entity.id
_entity.type
_entity.pdbx_description
1 polymer ?
#
loop_
_entity_poly.entity_id
_entity_poly.type
_entity_poly.pdbx_seq_one_letter_code
_entity_poly.pdbx_strand_id
1 'polypeptide(L)'
;SLLLVDIWVVGNFFGIERVVQRLEQTTLATEQRDEVSFDSLQAIGDYPLTGTGAGSFYAVFPLYQRGEVELYYDHAHNDYAEFAVELGLPAVALLGGAVLLSLGAALLAQRRRHDRLMKGLGLGAGMGILALLIHSSTDFNLQIPANAALFTVLLALGWVSLYLPHESSRTAAG
;
A
#
# COMPACT_ATOMS: atom_id res chain seq x y z
N SER A 1 -39.59 11.54 -23.03
CA SER A 1 -38.13 11.69 -22.83
C SER A 1 -37.43 10.39 -23.15
N LEU A 2 -36.50 10.42 -24.11
CA LEU A 2 -35.62 9.29 -24.48
C LEU A 2 -34.92 8.66 -23.26
N LEU A 3 -34.53 9.47 -22.27
CA LEU A 3 -33.93 9.01 -21.01
C LEU A 3 -34.78 8.00 -20.22
N LEU A 4 -36.11 8.15 -20.19
CA LEU A 4 -36.97 7.21 -19.46
C LEU A 4 -37.09 5.88 -20.20
N VAL A 5 -37.05 5.91 -21.53
CA VAL A 5 -37.06 4.72 -22.37
C VAL A 5 -35.73 3.99 -22.25
N ASP A 6 -34.61 4.72 -22.25
CA ASP A 6 -33.27 4.14 -22.05
C ASP A 6 -33.11 3.52 -20.66
N ILE A 7 -33.57 4.20 -19.60
CA ILE A 7 -33.57 3.65 -18.22
C ILE A 7 -34.43 2.39 -18.14
N TRP A 8 -35.59 2.36 -18.82
CA TRP A 8 -36.48 1.20 -18.83
C TRP A 8 -35.90 0.02 -19.62
N VAL A 9 -35.32 0.28 -20.79
CA VAL A 9 -34.66 -0.75 -21.63
C VAL A 9 -33.43 -1.32 -20.92
N VAL A 10 -32.58 -0.46 -20.34
CA VAL A 10 -31.39 -0.89 -19.59
C VAL A 10 -31.79 -1.62 -18.30
N GLY A 11 -32.80 -1.14 -17.57
CA GLY A 11 -33.31 -1.80 -16.37
C GLY A 11 -33.85 -3.20 -16.65
N ASN A 12 -34.60 -3.37 -17.74
CA ASN A 12 -35.15 -4.66 -18.14
C ASN A 12 -34.08 -5.62 -18.71
N PHE A 13 -33.02 -5.10 -19.33
CA PHE A 13 -31.94 -5.91 -19.92
C PHE A 13 -30.86 -6.33 -18.91
N PHE A 14 -30.56 -5.49 -17.92
CA PHE A 14 -29.53 -5.76 -16.91
C PHE A 14 -30.05 -6.43 -15.62
N GLY A 15 -31.38 -6.51 -15.46
CA GLY A 15 -32.04 -7.05 -14.26
C GLY A 15 -31.86 -6.09 -13.10
N ILE A 16 -32.93 -5.36 -12.74
CA ILE A 16 -32.92 -4.41 -11.63
C ILE A 16 -32.49 -5.11 -10.34
N GLU A 17 -32.82 -6.39 -10.17
CA GLU A 17 -32.38 -7.23 -9.07
C GLU A 17 -30.84 -7.35 -9.00
N ARG A 18 -30.13 -7.41 -10.13
CA ARG A 18 -28.65 -7.46 -10.15
C ARG A 18 -28.02 -6.12 -9.82
N VAL A 19 -28.75 -5.01 -10.02
CA VAL A 19 -28.29 -3.67 -9.65
C VAL A 19 -28.56 -3.43 -8.17
N VAL A 20 -29.74 -3.82 -7.67
CA VAL A 20 -30.08 -3.79 -6.24
C VAL A 20 -29.13 -4.69 -5.45
N GLN A 21 -28.89 -5.92 -5.90
CA GLN A 21 -27.95 -6.83 -5.26
C GLN A 21 -26.52 -6.28 -5.27
N ARG A 22 -26.09 -5.61 -6.34
CA ARG A 22 -24.77 -4.93 -6.37
C ARG A 22 -24.72 -3.73 -5.44
N LEU A 23 -25.79 -2.96 -5.32
CA LEU A 23 -25.87 -1.85 -4.38
C LEU A 23 -25.84 -2.36 -2.94
N GLU A 24 -26.64 -3.37 -2.60
CA GLU A 24 -26.60 -4.01 -1.27
C GLU A 24 -25.22 -4.60 -0.96
N GLN A 25 -24.62 -5.34 -1.88
CA GLN A 25 -23.26 -5.87 -1.72
C GLN A 25 -22.21 -4.75 -1.57
N THR A 26 -22.36 -3.63 -2.28
CA THR A 26 -21.45 -2.48 -2.16
C THR A 26 -21.63 -1.78 -0.83
N THR A 27 -22.87 -1.59 -0.35
CA THR A 27 -23.17 -0.97 0.94
C THR A 27 -22.64 -1.83 2.08
N LEU A 28 -22.90 -3.14 2.07
CA LEU A 28 -22.35 -4.07 3.06
C LEU A 28 -20.82 -4.10 3.03
N ALA A 29 -20.19 -4.08 1.86
CA ALA A 29 -18.74 -4.00 1.74
C ALA A 29 -18.17 -2.65 2.22
N THR A 30 -18.95 -1.57 2.14
CA THR A 30 -18.54 -0.24 2.63
C THR A 30 -18.66 -0.15 4.14
N GLU A 31 -19.80 -0.58 4.72
CA GLU A 31 -19.98 -0.62 6.18
C GLU A 31 -18.93 -1.51 6.86
N GLN A 32 -18.60 -2.66 6.26
CA GLN A 32 -17.56 -3.55 6.79
C GLN A 32 -16.14 -2.96 6.72
N ARG A 33 -15.83 -2.13 5.71
CA ARG A 33 -14.53 -1.43 5.62
C ARG A 33 -14.38 -0.36 6.70
N ASP A 34 -15.47 0.31 7.04
CA ASP A 34 -15.49 1.35 8.06
C ASP A 34 -15.35 0.75 9.48
N GLU A 35 -15.97 -0.41 9.75
CA GLU A 35 -15.82 -1.13 11.03
C GLU A 35 -14.38 -1.66 11.25
N VAL A 36 -13.79 -2.31 10.26
CA VAL A 36 -12.40 -2.82 10.31
C VAL A 36 -11.39 -1.70 10.58
N SER A 37 -11.65 -0.51 10.03
CA SER A 37 -10.82 0.68 10.25
C SER A 37 -10.93 1.19 11.69
N PHE A 38 -12.11 1.11 12.30
CA PHE A 38 -12.33 1.52 13.69
C PHE A 38 -11.69 0.56 14.69
N ASP A 39 -11.81 -0.76 14.45
CA ASP A 39 -11.23 -1.78 15.32
C ASP A 39 -9.70 -1.75 15.31
N SER A 40 -9.10 -1.51 14.13
CA SER A 40 -7.66 -1.31 13.98
C SER A 40 -7.15 -0.09 14.77
N LEU A 41 -7.92 1.01 14.77
CA LEU A 41 -7.57 2.21 15.53
C LEU A 41 -7.60 1.96 17.04
N GLN A 42 -8.50 1.12 17.52
CA GLN A 42 -8.55 0.75 18.93
C GLN A 42 -7.31 -0.09 19.33
N ALA A 43 -6.92 -1.07 18.52
CA ALA A 43 -5.72 -1.88 18.76
C ALA A 43 -4.43 -1.02 18.75
N ILE A 44 -4.33 -0.07 17.82
CA ILE A 44 -3.21 0.91 17.80
C ILE A 44 -3.22 1.77 19.07
N GLY A 45 -4.40 2.14 19.58
CA GLY A 45 -4.56 2.92 20.80
C GLY A 45 -4.06 2.20 22.06
N ASP A 46 -4.23 0.87 22.12
CA ASP A 46 -3.78 0.05 23.26
C ASP A 46 -2.27 -0.19 23.25
N TYR A 47 -1.66 -0.34 22.06
CA TYR A 47 -0.22 -0.63 21.90
C TYR A 47 0.51 0.33 20.94
N PRO A 48 0.46 1.65 21.14
CA PRO A 48 0.90 2.62 20.13
C PRO A 48 2.41 2.62 19.89
N LEU A 49 3.21 2.22 20.88
CA LEU A 49 4.68 2.30 20.83
C LEU A 49 5.33 1.00 20.36
N THR A 50 4.85 -0.13 20.87
CA THR A 50 5.46 -1.45 20.63
C THR A 50 4.72 -2.25 19.57
N GLY A 51 3.47 -1.88 19.29
CA GLY A 51 2.53 -2.77 18.62
C GLY A 51 2.29 -4.06 19.42
N THR A 52 1.67 -5.03 18.78
CA THR A 52 1.33 -6.34 19.34
C THR A 52 2.29 -7.45 18.96
N GLY A 53 3.28 -7.16 18.11
CA GLY A 53 4.28 -8.09 17.60
C GLY A 53 4.13 -8.36 16.10
N ALA A 54 5.25 -8.55 15.39
CA ALA A 54 5.24 -8.85 13.96
C ALA A 54 4.53 -10.19 13.65
N GLY A 55 3.62 -10.19 12.69
CA GLY A 55 2.78 -11.35 12.33
C GLY A 55 1.68 -11.68 13.33
N SER A 56 1.43 -10.81 14.32
CA SER A 56 0.38 -11.03 15.33
C SER A 56 -1.00 -10.54 14.91
N PHE A 57 -1.12 -9.82 13.78
CA PHE A 57 -2.37 -9.20 13.33
C PHE A 57 -3.53 -10.21 13.32
N TYR A 58 -3.35 -11.37 12.68
CA TYR A 58 -4.37 -12.42 12.63
C TYR A 58 -4.81 -12.98 14.00
N ALA A 59 -3.91 -12.98 14.98
CA ALA A 59 -4.21 -13.49 16.32
C ALA A 59 -4.89 -12.45 17.21
N VAL A 60 -4.58 -11.16 16.98
CA VAL A 60 -5.01 -10.04 17.82
C VAL A 60 -6.28 -9.40 17.29
N PHE A 61 -6.40 -9.24 15.96
CA PHE A 61 -7.52 -8.56 15.32
C PHE A 61 -8.91 -9.11 15.73
N PRO A 62 -9.13 -10.44 15.86
CA PRO A 62 -10.43 -10.97 16.31
C PRO A 62 -10.83 -10.55 17.73
N LEU A 63 -9.88 -10.16 18.59
CA LEU A 63 -10.17 -9.69 19.96
C LEU A 63 -10.79 -8.28 19.98
N TYR A 64 -10.56 -7.50 18.92
CA TYR A 64 -11.06 -6.15 18.75
C TYR A 64 -12.34 -6.09 17.92
N GLN A 65 -12.65 -7.16 17.19
CA GLN A 65 -13.84 -7.24 16.34
C GLN A 65 -15.13 -7.24 17.17
N ARG A 66 -15.91 -6.16 17.11
CA ARG A 66 -17.19 -6.03 17.82
C ARG A 66 -18.37 -6.35 16.90
N GLY A 67 -18.79 -7.62 16.83
CA GLY A 67 -20.05 -8.01 16.18
C GLY A 67 -20.21 -9.53 16.06
N GLU A 68 -21.46 -10.02 16.15
CA GLU A 68 -21.86 -11.44 16.02
C GLU A 68 -21.68 -12.03 14.60
N VAL A 69 -20.66 -11.61 13.86
CA VAL A 69 -20.42 -12.10 12.51
C VAL A 69 -19.26 -13.08 12.55
N GLU A 70 -19.60 -14.37 12.69
CA GLU A 70 -18.73 -15.54 12.43
C GLU A 70 -18.35 -15.63 10.94
N LEU A 71 -17.76 -14.56 10.37
CA LEU A 71 -17.00 -14.68 9.14
C LEU A 71 -15.55 -14.37 9.46
N TYR A 72 -14.71 -15.36 9.17
CA TYR A 72 -13.26 -15.24 9.09
C TYR A 72 -12.89 -13.99 8.26
N TYR A 73 -12.55 -12.88 8.91
CA TYR A 73 -12.03 -11.70 8.22
C TYR A 73 -10.53 -11.88 8.03
N ASP A 74 -10.09 -11.95 6.77
CA ASP A 74 -8.71 -12.25 6.45
C ASP A 74 -7.80 -11.03 6.72
N HIS A 75 -8.17 -9.78 6.42
CA HIS A 75 -7.27 -8.63 6.69
C HIS A 75 -7.99 -7.28 6.77
N ALA A 76 -7.49 -6.36 7.61
CA ALA A 76 -7.59 -4.94 7.30
C ALA A 76 -6.76 -4.70 6.03
N HIS A 77 -7.42 -4.43 4.90
CA HIS A 77 -6.82 -4.25 3.58
C HIS A 77 -5.94 -2.99 3.46
N ASN A 78 -4.96 -2.83 4.35
CA ASN A 78 -4.07 -1.69 4.41
C ASN A 78 -2.78 -2.05 5.18
N ASP A 79 -1.68 -2.21 4.45
CA ASP A 79 -0.35 -2.47 5.02
C ASP A 79 0.02 -1.44 6.11
N TYR A 80 -0.45 -0.18 6.01
CA TYR A 80 -0.16 0.86 6.99
C TYR A 80 -0.85 0.62 8.34
N ALA A 81 -2.10 0.17 8.33
CA ALA A 81 -2.84 -0.13 9.54
C ALA A 81 -2.25 -1.38 10.21
N GLU A 82 -1.92 -2.38 9.42
CA GLU A 82 -1.31 -3.61 9.90
C GLU A 82 0.08 -3.37 10.52
N PHE A 83 0.96 -2.62 9.86
CA PHE A 83 2.25 -2.25 10.46
C PHE A 83 2.08 -1.43 11.74
N ALA A 84 1.06 -0.57 11.82
CA ALA A 84 0.79 0.21 13.03
C ALA A 84 0.32 -0.67 14.20
N VAL A 85 -0.54 -1.66 13.93
CA VAL A 85 -1.00 -2.63 14.94
C VAL A 85 0.15 -3.53 15.39
N GLU A 86 0.92 -4.09 14.46
CA GLU A 86 1.94 -5.09 14.76
C GLU A 86 3.24 -4.52 15.32
N LEU A 87 3.72 -3.42 14.75
CA LEU A 87 5.06 -2.87 15.05
C LEU A 87 5.00 -1.55 15.85
N GLY A 88 3.83 -0.91 15.92
CA GLY A 88 3.64 0.38 16.54
C GLY A 88 4.04 1.56 15.65
N LEU A 89 3.60 2.75 16.06
CA LEU A 89 3.82 4.01 15.34
C LEU A 89 5.30 4.37 15.14
N PRO A 90 6.22 4.12 16.10
CA PRO A 90 7.64 4.42 15.90
C PRO A 90 8.26 3.62 14.75
N ALA A 91 7.90 2.34 14.62
CA ALA A 91 8.39 1.49 13.53
C ALA A 91 7.81 1.93 12.19
N VAL A 92 6.51 2.23 12.13
CA VAL A 92 5.86 2.79 10.93
C VAL A 92 6.54 4.09 10.50
N ALA A 93 6.84 4.99 11.43
CA ALA A 93 7.52 6.25 11.13
C ALA A 93 8.92 6.02 10.56
N LEU A 94 9.67 5.05 11.10
CA LEU A 94 11.01 4.72 10.61
C LEU A 94 10.96 4.10 9.21
N LEU A 95 10.08 3.12 8.99
CA LEU A 95 9.89 2.48 7.69
C LEU A 95 9.40 3.48 6.64
N GLY A 96 8.38 4.26 6.97
CA GLY A 96 7.87 5.34 6.11
C GLY A 96 8.96 6.37 5.79
N GLY A 97 9.78 6.74 6.79
CA GLY A 97 10.94 7.60 6.60
C GLY A 97 11.95 7.03 5.61
N ALA A 98 12.31 5.75 5.74
CA ALA A 98 13.22 5.07 4.81
C ALA A 98 12.68 5.06 3.37
N VAL A 99 11.38 4.83 3.20
CA VAL A 99 10.72 4.87 1.88
C VAL A 99 10.75 6.28 1.30
N LEU A 100 10.37 7.30 2.07
CA LEU A 100 10.35 8.69 1.62
C LEU A 100 11.76 9.19 1.26
N LEU A 101 12.78 8.82 2.04
CA LEU A 101 14.17 9.15 1.74
C LEU A 101 14.64 8.48 0.44
N SER A 102 14.26 7.22 0.21
CA SER A 102 14.61 6.49 -1.02
C SER A 102 13.91 7.06 -2.25
N LEU A 103 12.64 7.45 -2.12
CA LEU A 103 11.92 8.19 -3.16
C LEU A 103 12.59 9.55 -3.42
N GLY A 104 12.98 10.25 -2.36
CA GLY A 104 13.74 11.49 -2.45
C GLY A 104 15.08 11.31 -3.19
N ALA A 105 15.81 10.23 -2.92
CA ALA A 105 17.04 9.89 -3.60
C ALA A 105 16.81 9.64 -5.11
N ALA A 106 15.78 8.87 -5.45
CA ALA A 106 15.38 8.60 -6.83
C ALA A 106 15.01 9.88 -7.61
N LEU A 107 14.27 10.80 -6.97
CA LEU A 107 13.92 12.11 -7.54
C LEU A 107 15.14 13.03 -7.65
N LEU A 108 16.03 13.03 -6.66
CA LEU A 108 17.24 13.83 -6.66
C LEU A 108 18.21 13.37 -7.75
N ALA A 109 18.26 12.07 -8.06
CA ALA A 109 19.03 11.53 -9.17
C ALA A 109 18.62 12.15 -10.52
N GLN A 110 17.32 12.45 -10.71
CA GLN A 110 16.85 13.13 -11.94
C GLN A 110 17.44 14.52 -12.13
N ARG A 111 17.73 15.21 -11.02
CA ARG A 111 18.29 16.56 -11.03
C ARG A 111 19.82 16.57 -11.04
N ARG A 112 20.47 15.66 -10.31
CA ARG A 112 21.92 15.67 -10.09
C ARG A 112 22.73 14.84 -11.07
N ARG A 113 22.12 13.85 -11.74
CA ARG A 113 22.84 12.97 -12.67
C ARG A 113 22.75 13.48 -14.10
N HIS A 114 23.86 13.41 -14.82
CA HIS A 114 23.91 13.65 -16.27
C HIS A 114 23.89 12.36 -17.10
N ASP A 115 24.20 11.22 -16.46
CA ASP A 115 24.14 9.90 -17.08
C ASP A 115 22.69 9.45 -17.30
N ARG A 116 22.34 9.16 -18.56
CA ARG A 116 20.99 8.72 -18.96
C ARG A 116 20.58 7.42 -18.27
N LEU A 117 21.51 6.49 -18.03
CA LEU A 117 21.20 5.21 -17.39
C LEU A 117 20.80 5.43 -15.93
N MET A 118 21.54 6.27 -15.20
CA MET A 118 21.22 6.59 -13.81
C MET A 118 19.90 7.34 -13.67
N LYS A 119 19.60 8.27 -14.59
CA LYS A 119 18.29 8.93 -14.63
C LYS A 119 17.16 7.93 -14.91
N GLY A 120 17.33 7.05 -15.90
CA GLY A 120 16.36 6.00 -16.18
C GLY A 120 16.11 5.08 -14.98
N LEU A 121 17.19 4.65 -14.32
CA LEU A 121 17.14 3.80 -13.13
C LEU A 121 16.40 4.48 -11.97
N GLY A 122 16.74 5.73 -11.66
CA GLY A 122 16.08 6.51 -10.61
C GLY A 122 14.60 6.76 -10.92
N LEU A 123 14.24 7.01 -12.19
CA LEU A 123 12.85 7.25 -12.57
C LEU A 123 12.03 5.96 -12.41
N GLY A 124 12.55 4.84 -12.91
CA GLY A 124 11.91 3.53 -12.78
C GLY A 124 11.74 3.11 -11.31
N ALA A 125 12.78 3.29 -10.49
CA ALA A 125 12.72 3.04 -9.06
C ALA A 125 11.66 3.91 -8.37
N GLY A 126 11.64 5.22 -8.66
CA GLY A 126 10.65 6.15 -8.10
C GLY A 126 9.21 5.79 -8.48
N MET A 127 8.96 5.44 -9.74
CA MET A 127 7.64 4.99 -10.19
C MET A 127 7.21 3.68 -9.52
N GLY A 128 8.12 2.72 -9.39
CA GLY A 128 7.84 1.45 -8.71
C GLY A 128 7.52 1.63 -7.23
N ILE A 129 8.26 2.51 -6.54
CA ILE A 129 8.00 2.87 -5.13
C ILE A 129 6.60 3.48 -4.99
N LEU A 130 6.23 4.43 -5.84
CA LEU A 130 4.91 5.06 -5.81
C LEU A 130 3.78 4.08 -6.11
N ALA A 131 3.97 3.19 -7.09
CA ALA A 131 2.99 2.18 -7.45
C ALA A 131 2.70 1.24 -6.27
N LEU A 132 3.75 0.79 -5.57
CA LEU A 132 3.60 -0.09 -4.41
C LEU A 132 3.00 0.64 -3.21
N LEU A 133 3.37 1.90 -2.94
CA LEU A 133 2.74 2.71 -1.88
C LEU A 133 1.23 2.90 -2.09
N ILE A 134 0.81 3.12 -3.34
CA ILE A 134 -0.61 3.22 -3.68
C ILE A 134 -1.29 1.86 -3.47
N HIS A 135 -0.67 0.77 -3.93
CA HIS A 135 -1.27 -0.55 -3.81
C HIS A 135 -1.40 -1.01 -2.34
N SER A 136 -0.39 -0.71 -1.52
CA SER A 136 -0.38 -0.94 -0.06
C SER A 136 -1.48 -0.21 0.71
N SER A 137 -2.09 0.84 0.12
CA SER A 137 -3.26 1.52 0.74
C SER A 137 -4.56 0.72 0.65
N THR A 138 -4.61 -0.26 -0.25
CA THR A 138 -5.82 -1.04 -0.57
C THR A 138 -5.62 -2.55 -0.42
N ASP A 139 -4.40 -3.00 -0.15
CA ASP A 139 -4.01 -4.41 -0.12
C ASP A 139 -2.83 -4.65 0.83
N PHE A 140 -2.60 -5.91 1.24
CA PHE A 140 -1.53 -6.36 2.14
C PHE A 140 -0.28 -6.81 1.37
N ASN A 141 0.09 -6.02 0.38
CA ASN A 141 1.04 -6.43 -0.64
C ASN A 141 2.45 -6.66 -0.08
N LEU A 142 2.84 -5.91 0.95
CA LEU A 142 4.17 -6.02 1.56
C LEU A 142 4.31 -7.22 2.50
N GLN A 143 3.23 -7.89 2.86
CA GLN A 143 3.30 -9.17 3.58
C GLN A 143 3.75 -10.33 2.69
N ILE A 144 3.52 -10.23 1.37
CA ILE A 144 3.99 -11.23 0.42
C ILE A 144 5.51 -11.07 0.26
N PRO A 145 6.33 -12.07 0.65
CA PRO A 145 7.78 -11.91 0.72
C PRO A 145 8.42 -11.51 -0.62
N ALA A 146 7.86 -11.97 -1.74
CA ALA A 146 8.32 -11.61 -3.07
C ALA A 146 8.16 -10.11 -3.37
N ASN A 147 7.04 -9.52 -2.95
CA ASN A 147 6.73 -8.11 -3.18
C ASN A 147 7.54 -7.21 -2.23
N ALA A 148 7.71 -7.63 -0.97
CA ALA A 148 8.64 -6.97 -0.04
C ALA A 148 10.08 -6.96 -0.56
N ALA A 149 10.55 -8.08 -1.13
CA ALA A 149 11.87 -8.18 -1.73
C ALA A 149 12.02 -7.24 -2.94
N LEU A 150 11.04 -7.25 -3.86
CA LEU A 150 11.01 -6.34 -5.00
C LEU A 150 11.02 -4.87 -4.55
N PHE A 151 10.21 -4.53 -3.55
CA PHE A 151 10.17 -3.19 -2.99
C PHE A 151 11.52 -2.76 -2.42
N THR A 152 12.17 -3.65 -1.66
CA THR A 152 13.52 -3.42 -1.11
C THR A 152 14.54 -3.16 -2.22
N VAL A 153 14.49 -3.90 -3.33
CA VAL A 153 15.34 -3.66 -4.50
C VAL A 153 15.06 -2.28 -5.09
N LEU A 154 13.80 -1.88 -5.26
CA LEU A 154 13.45 -0.56 -5.80
C LEU A 154 13.96 0.58 -4.90
N LEU A 155 13.85 0.44 -3.58
CA LEU A 155 14.41 1.40 -2.62
C LEU A 155 15.93 1.52 -2.82
N ALA A 156 16.64 0.39 -2.88
CA ALA A 156 18.09 0.36 -3.10
C ALA A 156 18.49 0.99 -4.45
N LEU A 157 17.75 0.73 -5.52
CA LEU A 157 17.98 1.32 -6.84
C LEU A 157 17.83 2.84 -6.83
N GLY A 158 16.93 3.39 -6.00
CA GLY A 158 16.83 4.84 -5.77
C GLY A 158 18.16 5.44 -5.30
N TRP A 159 18.82 4.80 -4.33
CA TRP A 159 20.12 5.22 -3.81
C TRP A 159 21.27 4.97 -4.80
N VAL A 160 21.28 3.81 -5.46
CA VAL A 160 22.28 3.47 -6.48
C VAL A 160 22.25 4.49 -7.62
N SER A 161 21.06 4.88 -8.08
CA SER A 161 20.90 5.86 -9.13
C SER A 161 21.51 7.22 -8.79
N LEU A 162 21.55 7.58 -7.51
CA LEU A 162 22.10 8.86 -7.04
C LEU A 162 23.62 8.80 -6.85
N TYR A 163 24.14 7.72 -6.26
CA TYR A 163 25.52 7.68 -5.76
C TYR A 163 26.50 6.86 -6.59
N LEU A 164 26.05 5.99 -7.51
CA LEU A 164 26.97 5.13 -8.27
C LEU A 164 27.92 5.99 -9.15
N PRO A 165 29.25 5.86 -9.03
CA PRO A 165 30.20 6.60 -9.87
C PRO A 165 30.11 6.17 -11.35
N HIS A 166 30.40 7.11 -12.26
CA HIS A 166 30.50 6.79 -13.70
C HIS A 166 31.93 6.29 -14.02
N GLU A 167 32.06 5.17 -14.74
CA GLU A 167 33.34 4.47 -14.94
C GLU A 167 34.42 5.25 -15.71
N SER A 168 34.08 6.37 -16.37
CA SER A 168 35.06 7.19 -17.11
C SER A 168 36.17 7.81 -16.24
N SER A 169 36.06 7.72 -14.92
CA SER A 169 37.05 8.25 -13.97
C SER A 169 38.22 7.29 -13.70
N ARG A 170 38.15 6.01 -14.11
CA ARG A 170 39.18 5.00 -13.82
C ARG A 170 40.31 4.95 -14.85
N THR A 171 40.11 5.43 -16.07
CA THR A 171 41.09 5.34 -17.16
C THR A 171 42.06 6.52 -17.23
N ALA A 172 41.84 7.59 -16.46
CA ALA A 172 42.70 8.79 -16.46
C ALA A 172 43.80 8.78 -15.38
N ALA A 173 43.92 7.70 -14.60
CA ALA A 173 44.87 7.55 -13.50
C ALA A 173 45.86 6.38 -13.69
N GLY A 174 45.97 5.84 -14.92
CA GLY A 174 46.90 4.78 -15.30
C GLY A 174 47.97 5.27 -16.24
#